data_AF-A0A2S7WHT0-F1
#
_entry.id   AF-A0A2S7WHT0-F1
#
_cell.length_a   1.000
_cell.length_b   1.000
_cell.length_c   1.000
_cell.angle_alpha   90.00
_cell.angle_beta   90.00
_cell.angle_gamma   90.00
#
_symmetry.space_group_name_H-M   'P 1'
#
loop_
_entity.id
_entity.type
_entity.pdbx_description
1 polymer ?
#
loop_
_entity_poly.entity_id
_entity_poly.type
_entity_poly.pdbx_seq_one_letter_code
_entity_poly.pdbx_strand_id
1 'polypeptide(L)'
;MKLLTLLIVFAFLFSCKDAQKPSYAAKETVLNAQDHAGKKLMQTNCYVCHSPTAAQENRIAPPMIAIKKHYIKENTTKAAFVKSMQDWIKNPTKENAKMYGAVKRFGLMPKQAFPEETIQQIAAYMFDFEIEQPEWFEDHYNKGKGKGKGEGNGMQNGNGMQHGKKKNQQGTSIKTQSYSEKGLNYALSTKAELGKNLMGKIQKDGTLAALKFCNIKAYLLTDSMSVVHNATIKRVSDKPRNPENLANSKENAYIRIFKEDAAVNKESDPIVVTSDENVKFYYPIKTNSMCLQCHGKPALDIKPLTLAQINKLYPNDLATGYSENQVRGIWSITFNK
;
A
#
# COMPACT_ATOMS: atom_id res chain seq x y z
N MET A 1 -16.22 89.72 1.62
CA MET A 1 -15.41 90.46 0.63
C MET A 1 -14.23 89.59 0.22
N LYS A 2 -14.04 89.42 -1.09
CA LYS A 2 -12.88 88.74 -1.70
C LYS A 2 -11.58 89.36 -1.18
N LEU A 3 -10.54 88.56 -0.95
CA LEU A 3 -9.28 88.78 -1.64
C LEU A 3 -8.48 87.48 -1.72
N LEU A 4 -7.98 87.25 -2.92
CA LEU A 4 -7.24 86.12 -3.41
C LEU A 4 -5.76 86.41 -3.14
N THR A 5 -5.03 85.49 -2.50
CA THR A 5 -3.57 85.50 -2.51
C THR A 5 -3.09 84.10 -2.85
N LEU A 6 -2.69 83.97 -4.12
CA LEU A 6 -2.06 82.81 -4.72
C LEU A 6 -0.55 82.97 -4.54
N LEU A 7 0.15 82.01 -3.92
CA LEU A 7 1.61 81.97 -4.01
C LEU A 7 2.17 80.55 -3.83
N ILE A 8 2.45 79.95 -4.99
CA ILE A 8 3.60 79.10 -5.34
C ILE A 8 3.86 77.88 -4.43
N VAL A 9 3.34 76.72 -4.86
CA VAL A 9 3.80 75.41 -4.39
C VAL A 9 4.93 74.95 -5.31
N PHE A 10 6.12 74.81 -4.74
CA PHE A 10 7.32 74.25 -5.35
C PHE A 10 7.11 72.74 -5.58
N ALA A 11 7.07 72.30 -6.85
CA ALA A 11 7.01 70.89 -7.20
C ALA A 11 8.38 70.23 -7.01
N PHE A 12 8.58 69.54 -5.87
CA PHE A 12 9.67 68.58 -5.72
C PHE A 12 9.32 67.30 -6.51
N LEU A 13 9.93 67.12 -7.68
CA LEU A 13 9.97 65.83 -8.36
C LEU A 13 10.96 64.91 -7.61
N PHE A 14 10.46 64.16 -6.63
CA PHE A 14 11.19 63.01 -6.11
C PHE A 14 11.15 61.87 -7.14
N SER A 15 12.30 61.65 -7.77
CA SER A 15 12.61 60.47 -8.57
C SER A 15 12.57 59.23 -7.67
N CYS A 16 11.46 58.48 -7.72
CA CYS A 16 11.40 57.13 -7.18
C CYS A 16 11.93 56.16 -8.23
N LYS A 17 13.17 55.67 -8.01
CA LYS A 17 13.70 54.47 -8.65
C LYS A 17 12.74 53.31 -8.38
N ASP A 18 12.31 52.69 -9.47
CA ASP A 18 11.50 51.47 -9.48
C ASP A 18 12.19 50.37 -8.67
N ALA A 19 11.72 50.16 -7.45
CA ALA A 19 12.13 49.02 -6.64
C ALA A 19 11.37 47.81 -7.17
N GLN A 20 12.05 47.02 -8.01
CA GLN A 20 11.62 45.69 -8.41
C GLN A 20 11.24 44.90 -7.15
N LYS A 21 9.94 44.75 -6.91
CA LYS A 21 9.42 43.81 -5.93
C LYS A 21 9.87 42.41 -6.38
N PRO A 22 10.56 41.63 -5.54
CA PRO A 22 10.84 40.24 -5.88
C PRO A 22 9.49 39.54 -6.04
N SER A 23 9.23 39.08 -7.26
CA SER A 23 8.14 38.17 -7.54
C SER A 23 8.37 36.95 -6.67
N TYR A 24 7.58 36.82 -5.60
CA TYR A 24 7.36 35.55 -4.96
C TYR A 24 6.56 34.71 -5.96
N ALA A 25 7.24 34.23 -7.00
CA ALA A 25 6.84 33.03 -7.69
C ALA A 25 6.81 31.97 -6.59
N ALA A 26 5.60 31.66 -6.12
CA ALA A 26 5.35 30.44 -5.39
C ALA A 26 6.00 29.36 -6.23
N LYS A 27 7.11 28.83 -5.73
CA LYS A 27 7.73 27.64 -6.25
C LYS A 27 6.65 26.59 -6.04
N GLU A 28 5.80 26.38 -7.04
CA GLU A 28 5.01 25.17 -7.13
C GLU A 28 6.05 24.07 -7.06
N THR A 29 6.17 23.51 -5.86
CA THR A 29 6.80 22.22 -5.68
C THR A 29 5.98 21.32 -6.57
N VAL A 30 6.51 21.03 -7.76
CA VAL A 30 6.14 19.86 -8.53
C VAL A 30 6.47 18.71 -7.60
N LEU A 31 5.50 18.38 -6.73
CA LEU A 31 5.59 17.29 -5.78
C LEU A 31 5.75 16.07 -6.68
N ASN A 32 6.97 15.55 -6.72
CA ASN A 32 7.25 14.35 -7.47
C ASN A 32 6.36 13.24 -6.87
N ALA A 33 5.28 12.91 -7.59
CA ALA A 33 4.30 11.92 -7.16
C ALA A 33 4.95 10.56 -6.85
N GLN A 34 6.13 10.30 -7.40
CA GLN A 34 6.90 9.07 -7.21
C GLN A 34 7.51 8.95 -5.80
N ASP A 35 7.92 10.06 -5.20
CA ASP A 35 8.58 10.08 -3.88
C ASP A 35 7.63 10.46 -2.74
N HIS A 36 6.34 10.66 -3.03
CA HIS A 36 5.35 11.12 -2.06
C HIS A 36 5.13 10.10 -0.93
N ALA A 37 5.13 10.56 0.32
CA ALA A 37 4.99 9.70 1.51
C ALA A 37 3.72 8.83 1.44
N GLY A 38 2.58 9.42 1.07
CA GLY A 38 1.32 8.69 0.87
C GLY A 38 1.39 7.59 -0.21
N LYS A 39 2.20 7.77 -1.27
CA LYS A 39 2.43 6.72 -2.28
C LYS A 39 3.19 5.55 -1.67
N LYS A 40 4.28 5.83 -0.94
CA LYS A 40 5.10 4.81 -0.28
C LYS A 40 4.26 4.02 0.74
N LEU A 41 3.47 4.71 1.57
CA LEU A 41 2.56 4.07 2.52
C LEU A 41 1.51 3.20 1.82
N MET A 42 0.97 3.64 0.68
CA MET A 42 0.01 2.86 -0.10
C MET A 42 0.65 1.59 -0.69
N GLN A 43 1.88 1.69 -1.21
CA GLN A 43 2.66 0.55 -1.69
C GLN A 43 2.90 -0.47 -0.57
N THR A 44 3.31 0.00 0.61
CA THR A 44 3.60 -0.82 1.79
C THR A 44 2.36 -1.54 2.32
N ASN A 45 1.24 -0.82 2.44
CA ASN A 45 0.09 -1.27 3.21
C ASN A 45 -1.06 -1.82 2.35
N CYS A 46 -1.17 -1.44 1.08
CA CYS A 46 -2.37 -1.74 0.26
C CYS A 46 -2.10 -2.68 -0.93
N TYR A 47 -0.92 -2.62 -1.56
CA TYR A 47 -0.68 -3.23 -2.87
C TYR A 47 -0.62 -4.76 -2.88
N VAL A 48 -0.41 -5.39 -1.72
CA VAL A 48 -0.55 -6.86 -1.55
C VAL A 48 -1.87 -7.37 -2.11
N CYS A 49 -2.97 -6.62 -1.90
CA CYS A 49 -4.29 -6.99 -2.42
C CYS A 49 -4.71 -6.09 -3.60
N HIS A 50 -4.39 -4.80 -3.52
CA HIS A 50 -4.84 -3.78 -4.47
C HIS A 50 -3.81 -3.46 -5.56
N SER A 51 -3.05 -4.47 -6.00
CA SER A 51 -1.94 -4.32 -6.95
C SER A 51 -2.30 -3.46 -8.17
N PRO A 52 -1.43 -2.51 -8.56
CA PRO A 52 -1.64 -1.65 -9.72
C PRO A 52 -1.41 -2.39 -11.04
N THR A 53 -0.81 -3.59 -11.04
CA THR A 53 -0.40 -4.29 -12.27
C THR A 53 -1.03 -5.66 -12.44
N ALA A 54 -1.72 -6.19 -11.43
CA ALA A 54 -2.33 -7.53 -11.51
C ALA A 54 -3.37 -7.63 -12.64
N ALA A 55 -3.25 -8.70 -13.43
CA ALA A 55 -4.22 -9.12 -14.43
C ALA A 55 -5.60 -9.37 -13.81
N GLN A 56 -6.68 -9.20 -14.59
CA GLN A 56 -8.05 -9.14 -14.08
C GLN A 56 -8.47 -10.41 -13.33
N GLU A 57 -8.11 -11.58 -13.83
CA GLU A 57 -8.43 -12.92 -13.31
C GLU A 57 -7.63 -13.30 -12.06
N ASN A 58 -6.49 -12.66 -11.85
CA ASN A 58 -5.57 -12.94 -10.74
C ASN A 58 -5.74 -11.96 -9.56
N ARG A 59 -6.77 -11.11 -9.61
CA ARG A 59 -7.01 -10.10 -8.57
C ARG A 59 -7.68 -10.68 -7.33
N ILE A 60 -7.21 -10.22 -6.18
CA ILE A 60 -7.79 -10.52 -4.86
C ILE A 60 -8.67 -9.37 -4.36
N ALA A 61 -8.45 -8.15 -4.87
CA ALA A 61 -9.21 -6.96 -4.51
C ALA A 61 -9.30 -5.98 -5.71
N PRO A 62 -10.25 -5.01 -5.71
CA PRO A 62 -10.33 -4.01 -6.78
C PRO A 62 -9.05 -3.17 -6.86
N PRO A 63 -8.66 -2.66 -8.05
CA PRO A 63 -7.50 -1.76 -8.13
C PRO A 63 -7.78 -0.44 -7.40
N MET A 64 -6.73 0.19 -6.86
CA MET A 64 -6.86 1.44 -6.10
C MET A 64 -7.52 2.56 -6.93
N ILE A 65 -7.30 2.58 -8.24
CA ILE A 65 -7.98 3.51 -9.15
C ILE A 65 -9.50 3.33 -9.19
N ALA A 66 -10.00 2.09 -9.07
CA ALA A 66 -11.44 1.84 -9.01
C ALA A 66 -12.03 2.41 -7.70
N ILE A 67 -11.29 2.26 -6.60
CA ILE A 67 -11.67 2.84 -5.31
C ILE A 67 -11.72 4.37 -5.43
N LYS A 68 -10.65 5.00 -5.95
CA LYS A 68 -10.58 6.45 -6.19
C LYS A 68 -11.80 6.93 -7.00
N LYS A 69 -12.06 6.32 -8.16
CA LYS A 69 -13.16 6.74 -9.06
C LYS A 69 -14.56 6.49 -8.47
N HIS A 70 -14.75 5.53 -7.56
CA HIS A 70 -16.05 5.29 -6.92
C HIS A 70 -16.30 6.17 -5.69
N TYR A 71 -15.24 6.53 -4.96
CA TYR A 71 -15.34 7.31 -3.73
C TYR A 71 -15.31 8.82 -3.99
N ILE A 72 -14.63 9.27 -5.05
CA ILE A 72 -14.56 10.68 -5.44
C ILE A 72 -15.62 10.97 -6.52
N LYS A 73 -16.60 11.80 -6.17
CA LYS A 73 -17.63 12.38 -7.04
C LYS A 73 -17.45 13.90 -7.12
N GLU A 74 -18.21 14.59 -7.98
CA GLU A 74 -18.10 16.03 -8.27
C GLU A 74 -17.96 16.92 -7.01
N ASN A 75 -18.75 16.66 -5.96
CA ASN A 75 -18.75 17.47 -4.73
C ASN A 75 -17.98 16.83 -3.57
N THR A 76 -17.11 15.84 -3.83
CA THR A 76 -16.36 15.17 -2.76
C THR A 76 -15.19 16.03 -2.33
N THR A 77 -15.19 16.49 -1.08
CA THR A 77 -14.04 17.19 -0.51
C THR A 77 -12.94 16.21 -0.09
N LYS A 78 -11.69 16.68 -0.05
CA LYS A 78 -10.55 15.87 0.42
C LYS A 78 -10.79 15.31 1.83
N ALA A 79 -11.31 16.15 2.74
CA ALA A 79 -11.65 15.73 4.10
C ALA A 79 -12.71 14.63 4.13
N ALA A 80 -13.77 14.75 3.32
CA ALA A 80 -14.81 13.72 3.21
C ALA A 80 -14.26 12.41 2.63
N PHE A 81 -13.37 12.48 1.63
CA PHE A 81 -12.70 11.32 1.07
C PHE A 81 -11.81 10.62 2.10
N VAL A 82 -10.93 11.36 2.77
CA VAL A 82 -10.06 10.85 3.84
C VAL A 82 -10.87 10.15 4.93
N LYS A 83 -11.91 10.82 5.44
CA LYS A 83 -12.78 10.24 6.46
C LYS A 83 -13.45 8.97 5.96
N SER A 84 -13.96 8.96 4.73
CA SER A 84 -14.59 7.76 4.16
C SER A 84 -13.63 6.58 4.00
N MET A 85 -12.34 6.84 3.75
CA MET A 85 -11.31 5.80 3.68
C MET A 85 -10.97 5.28 5.08
N GLN A 86 -10.83 6.17 6.07
CA GLN A 86 -10.59 5.80 7.47
C GLN A 86 -11.74 4.95 8.03
N ASP A 87 -12.99 5.39 7.85
CA ASP A 87 -14.17 4.68 8.33
C ASP A 87 -14.26 3.26 7.73
N TRP A 88 -14.04 3.13 6.42
CA TRP A 88 -14.08 1.84 5.71
C TRP A 88 -12.96 0.89 6.16
N ILE A 89 -11.73 1.36 6.27
CA ILE A 89 -10.58 0.52 6.64
C ILE A 89 -10.67 0.06 8.10
N LYS A 90 -11.19 0.92 8.98
CA LYS A 90 -11.37 0.67 10.42
C LYS A 90 -12.46 -0.35 10.70
N ASN A 91 -13.54 -0.34 9.92
CA ASN A 91 -14.68 -1.25 10.11
C ASN A 91 -15.37 -1.60 8.77
N PRO A 92 -14.76 -2.44 7.92
CA PRO A 92 -15.39 -2.85 6.68
C PRO A 92 -16.54 -3.83 6.97
N THR A 93 -17.76 -3.50 6.56
CA THR A 93 -18.93 -4.37 6.62
C THR A 93 -19.63 -4.46 5.25
N LYS A 94 -20.58 -5.37 5.07
CA LYS A 94 -21.32 -5.45 3.81
C LYS A 94 -22.26 -4.24 3.65
N GLU A 95 -22.78 -3.76 4.77
CA GLU A 95 -23.78 -2.70 4.86
C GLU A 95 -23.18 -1.33 4.54
N ASN A 96 -21.96 -1.05 5.03
CA ASN A 96 -21.28 0.21 4.78
C ASN A 96 -20.40 0.22 3.52
N ALA A 97 -20.46 -0.84 2.71
CA ALA A 97 -19.68 -0.94 1.48
C ALA A 97 -20.21 0.02 0.40
N LYS A 98 -19.35 0.90 -0.12
CA LYS A 98 -19.69 1.72 -1.30
C LYS A 98 -19.54 0.94 -2.61
N MET A 99 -18.76 -0.14 -2.61
CA MET A 99 -18.44 -0.93 -3.79
C MET A 99 -19.02 -2.36 -3.65
N TYR A 100 -20.35 -2.48 -3.58
CA TYR A 100 -21.03 -3.78 -3.40
C TYR A 100 -20.60 -4.84 -4.43
N GLY A 101 -20.39 -4.43 -5.70
CA GLY A 101 -19.88 -5.34 -6.74
C GLY A 101 -18.49 -5.90 -6.44
N ALA A 102 -17.62 -5.11 -5.82
CA ALA A 102 -16.31 -5.58 -5.36
C ALA A 102 -16.46 -6.55 -4.19
N VAL A 103 -17.34 -6.26 -3.22
CA VAL A 103 -17.63 -7.17 -2.10
C VAL A 103 -18.20 -8.50 -2.60
N LYS A 104 -19.12 -8.46 -3.58
CA LYS A 104 -19.69 -9.66 -4.20
C LYS A 104 -18.64 -10.50 -4.91
N ARG A 105 -17.69 -9.86 -5.61
CA ARG A 105 -16.67 -10.55 -6.41
C ARG A 105 -15.50 -11.07 -5.60
N PHE A 106 -15.00 -10.28 -4.65
CA PHE A 106 -13.74 -10.53 -3.94
C PHE A 106 -13.94 -10.95 -2.48
N GLY A 107 -15.16 -10.83 -1.97
CA GLY A 107 -15.44 -10.92 -0.53
C GLY A 107 -15.22 -9.58 0.18
N LEU A 108 -15.52 -9.58 1.47
CA LEU A 108 -15.34 -8.41 2.34
C LEU A 108 -13.84 -8.18 2.59
N MET A 109 -13.40 -6.93 2.48
CA MET A 109 -12.02 -6.55 2.81
C MET A 109 -11.76 -6.87 4.30
N PRO A 110 -10.68 -7.59 4.66
CA PRO A 110 -10.35 -7.82 6.05
C PRO A 110 -10.04 -6.49 6.74
N LYS A 111 -10.54 -6.31 7.97
CA LYS A 111 -10.23 -5.15 8.81
C LYS A 111 -8.72 -5.00 8.96
N GLN A 112 -8.23 -3.76 8.83
CA GLN A 112 -6.83 -3.42 9.02
C GLN A 112 -6.67 -2.45 10.19
N ALA A 113 -5.64 -2.69 11.00
CA ALA A 113 -5.32 -1.86 12.17
C ALA A 113 -4.12 -0.96 11.85
N PHE A 114 -4.27 -0.10 10.85
CA PHE A 114 -3.24 0.87 10.46
C PHE A 114 -3.36 2.16 11.28
N PRO A 115 -2.27 2.94 11.44
CA PRO A 115 -2.33 4.26 12.06
C PRO A 115 -3.29 5.19 11.29
N GLU A 116 -4.10 6.00 11.99
CA GLU A 116 -5.06 6.89 11.32
C GLU A 116 -4.35 7.92 10.41
N GLU A 117 -3.19 8.41 10.83
CA GLU A 117 -2.33 9.30 10.03
C GLU A 117 -1.84 8.61 8.75
N THR A 118 -1.51 7.32 8.81
CA THR A 118 -1.10 6.55 7.63
C THR A 118 -2.22 6.54 6.58
N ILE A 119 -3.46 6.31 7.00
CA ILE A 119 -4.62 6.35 6.08
C ILE A 119 -4.87 7.76 5.56
N GLN A 120 -4.70 8.78 6.40
CA GLN A 120 -4.83 10.16 5.98
C GLN A 120 -3.84 10.52 4.87
N GLN A 121 -2.55 10.16 5.03
CA GLN A 121 -1.53 10.44 4.02
C GLN A 121 -1.78 9.68 2.71
N ILE A 122 -2.19 8.40 2.79
CA ILE A 122 -2.57 7.60 1.62
C ILE A 122 -3.76 8.24 0.90
N ALA A 123 -4.82 8.57 1.62
CA ALA A 123 -6.03 9.12 1.05
C ALA A 123 -5.81 10.54 0.48
N ALA A 124 -5.02 11.38 1.15
CA ALA A 124 -4.64 12.69 0.60
C ALA A 124 -3.90 12.54 -0.73
N TYR A 125 -2.90 11.65 -0.78
CA TYR A 125 -2.19 11.32 -2.02
C TYR A 125 -3.13 10.81 -3.11
N MET A 126 -4.00 9.85 -2.79
CA MET A 126 -4.98 9.33 -3.74
C MET A 126 -5.94 10.41 -4.24
N PHE A 127 -6.29 11.41 -3.43
CA PHE A 127 -7.17 12.49 -3.86
C PHE A 127 -6.47 13.41 -4.86
N ASP A 128 -5.28 13.88 -4.50
CA ASP A 128 -4.56 14.94 -5.21
C ASP A 128 -3.86 14.48 -6.50
N PHE A 129 -3.45 13.21 -6.58
CA PHE A 129 -2.56 12.74 -7.66
C PHE A 129 -3.24 11.70 -8.56
N GLU A 130 -2.84 11.66 -9.83
CA GLU A 130 -3.05 10.47 -10.65
C GLU A 130 -2.31 9.28 -10.03
N ILE A 131 -2.98 8.13 -9.97
CA ILE A 131 -2.43 6.92 -9.36
C ILE A 131 -2.31 5.81 -10.39
N GLU A 132 -1.36 4.91 -10.15
CA GLU A 132 -1.09 3.77 -11.02
C GLU A 132 -2.36 2.90 -11.20
N GLN A 133 -2.55 2.41 -12.41
CA GLN A 133 -3.67 1.54 -12.78
C GLN A 133 -3.23 0.39 -13.69
N PRO A 134 -3.94 -0.74 -13.67
CA PRO A 134 -3.67 -1.83 -14.59
C PRO A 134 -3.93 -1.41 -16.04
N GLU A 135 -3.17 -1.96 -16.98
CA GLU A 135 -3.29 -1.63 -18.42
C GLU A 135 -4.71 -1.88 -18.95
N TRP A 136 -5.38 -2.93 -18.46
CA TRP A 136 -6.74 -3.30 -18.86
C TRP A 136 -7.85 -2.44 -18.22
N PHE A 137 -7.52 -1.55 -17.28
CA PHE A 137 -8.52 -0.93 -16.41
C PHE A 137 -9.48 0.01 -17.15
N GLU A 138 -8.98 0.90 -18.00
CA GLU A 138 -9.84 1.88 -18.70
C GLU A 138 -10.79 1.19 -19.68
N ASP A 139 -10.30 0.22 -20.45
CA ASP A 139 -11.15 -0.58 -21.36
C ASP A 139 -12.26 -1.31 -20.60
N HIS A 140 -11.93 -1.91 -19.45
CA HIS A 140 -12.90 -2.60 -18.61
C HIS A 140 -13.92 -1.63 -18.01
N TYR A 141 -13.46 -0.50 -17.47
CA TYR A 141 -14.28 0.48 -16.79
C TYR A 141 -15.28 1.15 -17.74
N ASN A 142 -14.83 1.49 -18.95
CA ASN A 142 -15.68 2.15 -19.96
C ASN A 142 -16.70 1.17 -20.56
N LYS A 143 -16.36 -0.10 -20.76
CA LYS A 143 -17.33 -1.14 -21.16
C LYS A 143 -18.42 -1.36 -20.11
N GLY A 144 -18.09 -1.23 -18.82
CA GLY A 144 -19.05 -1.36 -17.72
C GLY A 144 -20.11 -0.24 -17.67
N LYS A 145 -19.77 0.97 -18.13
CA LYS A 145 -20.70 2.11 -18.18
C LYS A 145 -21.66 2.07 -19.37
N GLY A 146 -21.37 1.28 -20.40
CA GLY A 146 -22.20 1.14 -21.60
C GLY A 146 -23.41 0.20 -21.48
N LYS A 147 -23.61 -0.49 -20.34
CA LYS A 147 -24.72 -1.46 -20.15
C LYS A 147 -25.89 -0.92 -19.34
N GLY A 148 -26.14 0.38 -19.43
CA GLY A 148 -27.20 1.04 -18.67
C GLY A 148 -27.86 2.17 -19.45
N LYS A 149 -28.32 1.90 -20.68
CA LYS A 149 -29.43 2.58 -21.37
C LYS A 149 -29.57 2.06 -22.81
N GLY A 150 -30.76 1.56 -23.14
CA GLY A 150 -31.29 1.53 -24.50
C GLY A 150 -30.82 0.39 -25.39
N GLU A 151 -31.77 -0.46 -25.79
CA GLU A 151 -31.71 -1.15 -27.07
C GLU A 151 -31.50 -0.12 -28.19
N GLY A 152 -30.56 -0.40 -29.09
CA GLY A 152 -30.30 0.47 -30.24
C GLY A 152 -29.22 -0.13 -31.13
N ASN A 153 -29.65 -0.82 -32.19
CA ASN A 153 -28.80 -1.14 -33.33
C ASN A 153 -28.17 0.13 -33.88
N GLY A 154 -26.85 0.17 -33.94
CA GLY A 154 -26.10 1.28 -34.52
C GLY A 154 -24.68 0.86 -34.85
N MET A 155 -24.49 0.30 -36.05
CA MET A 155 -23.20 0.37 -36.74
C MET A 155 -22.79 1.84 -36.80
N GLN A 156 -21.72 2.23 -36.10
CA GLN A 156 -21.02 3.47 -36.39
C GLN A 156 -19.52 3.25 -36.28
N ASN A 157 -18.89 3.36 -37.45
CA ASN A 157 -17.47 3.63 -37.64
C ASN A 157 -17.09 4.88 -36.85
N GLY A 158 -16.42 4.70 -35.72
CA GLY A 158 -15.78 5.76 -34.97
C GLY A 158 -14.29 5.72 -35.23
N ASN A 159 -13.78 6.70 -35.98
CA ASN A 159 -12.36 7.03 -36.05
C ASN A 159 -11.79 7.04 -34.63
N GLY A 160 -10.96 6.03 -34.33
CA GLY A 160 -10.25 5.95 -33.07
C GLY A 160 -9.39 7.19 -32.93
N MET A 161 -9.80 8.12 -32.06
CA MET A 161 -8.87 9.09 -31.49
C MET A 161 -7.83 8.28 -30.73
N GLN A 162 -6.74 8.03 -31.44
CA GLN A 162 -5.51 7.46 -30.96
C GLN A 162 -5.01 8.38 -29.84
N HIS A 163 -5.49 8.17 -28.62
CA HIS A 163 -4.82 8.67 -27.44
C HIS A 163 -3.43 8.07 -27.48
N GLY A 164 -2.49 8.93 -27.83
CA GLY A 164 -1.10 8.58 -28.04
C GLY A 164 -0.64 7.69 -26.91
N LYS A 165 0.03 6.60 -27.28
CA LYS A 165 0.94 5.87 -26.39
C LYS A 165 1.84 6.91 -25.72
N LYS A 166 1.44 7.42 -24.56
CA LYS A 166 2.39 7.80 -23.54
C LYS A 166 2.99 6.47 -23.12
N LYS A 167 4.02 6.06 -23.87
CA LYS A 167 5.08 5.22 -23.33
C LYS A 167 5.31 5.79 -21.94
N ASN A 168 5.23 4.95 -20.92
CA ASN A 168 5.89 5.25 -19.66
C ASN A 168 7.32 5.58 -20.05
N GLN A 169 7.60 6.88 -20.22
CA GLN A 169 8.94 7.40 -20.16
C GLN A 169 9.27 7.27 -18.68
N GLN A 170 9.65 6.05 -18.27
CA GLN A 170 10.79 5.89 -17.40
C GLN A 170 11.94 6.57 -18.13
N GLY A 171 11.99 7.90 -18.03
CA GLY A 171 13.23 8.61 -18.16
C GLY A 171 14.14 7.97 -17.14
N THR A 172 15.15 7.27 -17.63
CA THR A 172 16.29 6.80 -16.86
C THR A 172 17.01 8.00 -16.25
N SER A 173 16.43 8.58 -15.20
CA SER A 173 17.27 8.97 -14.07
C SER A 173 17.46 7.67 -13.30
N ILE A 174 18.67 7.11 -13.38
CA ILE A 174 19.07 6.04 -12.47
C ILE A 174 19.18 6.72 -11.11
N LYS A 175 18.04 6.87 -10.44
CA LYS A 175 18.01 7.28 -9.04
C LYS A 175 18.49 6.06 -8.28
N THR A 176 19.72 6.12 -7.78
CA THR A 176 20.26 5.08 -6.90
C THR A 176 19.32 4.96 -5.70
N GLN A 177 18.51 3.92 -5.69
CA GLN A 177 17.56 3.64 -4.63
C GLN A 177 18.34 3.47 -3.32
N SER A 178 17.90 4.11 -2.23
CA SER A 178 18.56 3.91 -0.94
C SER A 178 18.49 2.43 -0.54
N TYR A 179 19.45 1.96 0.25
CA TYR A 179 19.43 0.58 0.74
C TYR A 179 18.14 0.23 1.51
N SER A 180 17.59 1.20 2.25
CA SER A 180 16.30 1.05 2.93
C SER A 180 15.18 0.81 1.93
N GLU A 181 15.08 1.64 0.88
CA GLU A 181 14.06 1.47 -0.15
C GLU A 181 14.23 0.15 -0.91
N LYS A 182 15.47 -0.25 -1.22
CA LYS A 182 15.77 -1.51 -1.94
C LYS A 182 15.35 -2.72 -1.12
N GLY A 183 15.77 -2.78 0.14
CA GLY A 183 15.37 -3.85 1.07
C GLY A 183 13.86 -3.87 1.31
N LEU A 184 13.21 -2.70 1.42
CA LEU A 184 11.76 -2.62 1.56
C LEU A 184 11.04 -3.14 0.32
N ASN A 185 11.54 -2.81 -0.89
CA ASN A 185 11.01 -3.37 -2.12
C ASN A 185 11.08 -4.90 -2.15
N TYR A 186 12.20 -5.49 -1.72
CA TYR A 186 12.39 -6.94 -1.65
C TYR A 186 11.41 -7.58 -0.66
N ALA A 187 11.24 -6.99 0.53
CA ALA A 187 10.29 -7.45 1.53
C ALA A 187 8.84 -7.37 1.04
N LEU A 188 8.44 -6.23 0.44
CA LEU A 188 7.06 -5.99 0.02
C LEU A 188 6.66 -6.81 -1.22
N SER A 189 7.55 -6.94 -2.21
CA SER A 189 7.29 -7.80 -3.36
C SER A 189 7.21 -9.27 -2.97
N THR A 190 8.06 -9.73 -2.05
CA THR A 190 7.98 -11.10 -1.50
C THR A 190 6.70 -11.30 -0.69
N LYS A 191 6.32 -10.32 0.14
CA LYS A 191 5.02 -10.31 0.85
C LYS A 191 3.85 -10.38 -0.12
N ALA A 192 3.91 -9.64 -1.23
CA ALA A 192 2.88 -9.64 -2.26
C ALA A 192 2.75 -11.01 -2.93
N GLU A 193 3.85 -11.67 -3.29
CA GLU A 193 3.80 -13.00 -3.91
C GLU A 193 3.26 -14.06 -2.95
N LEU A 194 3.73 -14.08 -1.70
CA LEU A 194 3.22 -15.00 -0.68
C LEU A 194 1.74 -14.72 -0.35
N GLY A 195 1.39 -13.44 -0.18
CA GLY A 195 0.03 -12.99 0.10
C GLY A 195 -0.93 -13.35 -1.03
N LYS A 196 -0.51 -13.17 -2.29
CA LYS A 196 -1.30 -13.52 -3.47
C LYS A 196 -1.65 -15.01 -3.50
N ASN A 197 -0.64 -15.87 -3.33
CA ASN A 197 -0.84 -17.31 -3.34
C ASN A 197 -1.68 -17.77 -2.14
N LEU A 198 -1.42 -17.24 -0.94
CA LEU A 198 -2.19 -17.56 0.26
C LEU A 198 -3.65 -17.13 0.15
N MET A 199 -3.91 -15.88 -0.22
CA MET A 199 -5.28 -15.35 -0.34
C MET A 199 -6.06 -16.03 -1.46
N GLY A 200 -5.44 -16.26 -2.61
CA GLY A 200 -6.07 -17.05 -3.67
C GLY A 200 -6.48 -18.44 -3.20
N LYS A 201 -5.63 -19.11 -2.40
CA LYS A 201 -5.95 -20.44 -1.86
C LYS A 201 -7.04 -20.40 -0.78
N ILE A 202 -7.03 -19.41 0.11
CA ILE A 202 -8.10 -19.24 1.11
C ILE A 202 -9.44 -18.96 0.43
N GLN A 203 -9.47 -18.08 -0.57
CA GLN A 203 -10.71 -17.72 -1.28
C GLN A 203 -11.29 -18.90 -2.06
N LYS A 204 -10.44 -19.73 -2.70
CA LYS A 204 -10.88 -20.86 -3.51
C LYS A 204 -11.20 -22.11 -2.68
N ASP A 205 -10.35 -22.46 -1.73
CA ASP A 205 -10.34 -23.78 -1.08
C ASP A 205 -10.46 -23.72 0.45
N GLY A 206 -10.55 -22.51 1.02
CA GLY A 206 -10.67 -22.31 2.46
C GLY A 206 -9.36 -22.43 3.24
N THR A 207 -9.42 -22.04 4.52
CA THR A 207 -8.27 -21.92 5.43
C THR A 207 -7.50 -23.24 5.62
N LEU A 208 -8.21 -24.37 5.70
CA LEU A 208 -7.59 -25.67 5.93
C LEU A 208 -6.70 -26.11 4.74
N ALA A 209 -7.15 -25.89 3.51
CA ALA A 209 -6.37 -26.18 2.31
C ALA A 209 -5.20 -25.20 2.17
N ALA A 210 -5.41 -23.93 2.51
CA ALA A 210 -4.37 -22.90 2.52
C ALA A 210 -3.23 -23.21 3.50
N LEU A 211 -3.53 -23.79 4.67
CA LEU A 211 -2.51 -24.21 5.63
C LEU A 211 -1.54 -25.25 5.05
N LYS A 212 -2.07 -26.26 4.34
CA LYS A 212 -1.23 -27.28 3.67
C LYS A 212 -0.35 -26.65 2.59
N PHE A 213 -0.92 -25.70 1.83
CA PHE A 213 -0.17 -24.92 0.85
C PHE A 213 0.99 -24.15 1.51
N CYS A 214 0.73 -23.45 2.61
CA CYS A 214 1.78 -22.73 3.35
C CYS A 214 2.89 -23.67 3.84
N ASN A 215 2.52 -24.84 4.36
CA ASN A 215 3.48 -25.83 4.85
C ASN A 215 4.45 -26.32 3.76
N ILE A 216 3.97 -26.49 2.53
CA ILE A 216 4.77 -27.07 1.44
C ILE A 216 5.43 -25.99 0.57
N LYS A 217 4.74 -24.87 0.30
CA LYS A 217 5.13 -23.92 -0.76
C LYS A 217 5.71 -22.60 -0.27
N ALA A 218 5.55 -22.24 1.00
CA ALA A 218 5.97 -20.91 1.47
C ALA A 218 7.50 -20.69 1.39
N TYR A 219 8.30 -21.73 1.61
CA TYR A 219 9.76 -21.67 1.46
C TYR A 219 10.15 -21.54 0.00
N LEU A 220 9.64 -22.42 -0.87
CA LEU A 220 9.91 -22.36 -2.31
C LEU A 220 9.57 -21.00 -2.93
N LEU A 221 8.47 -20.37 -2.50
CA LEU A 221 8.12 -19.02 -2.94
C LEU A 221 9.09 -17.96 -2.42
N THR A 222 9.56 -18.10 -1.17
CA THR A 222 10.57 -17.19 -0.60
C THR A 222 11.91 -17.35 -1.34
N ASP A 223 12.32 -18.58 -1.60
CA ASP A 223 13.56 -18.91 -2.32
C ASP A 223 13.52 -18.40 -3.76
N SER A 224 12.37 -18.54 -4.43
CA SER A 224 12.16 -17.96 -5.76
C SER A 224 12.33 -16.45 -5.75
N MET A 225 11.81 -15.76 -4.73
CA MET A 225 11.98 -14.31 -4.60
C MET A 225 13.42 -13.91 -4.25
N SER A 226 14.13 -14.76 -3.53
CA SER A 226 15.57 -14.63 -3.31
C SER A 226 16.36 -14.62 -4.62
N VAL A 227 16.03 -15.51 -5.57
CA VAL A 227 16.63 -15.54 -6.91
C VAL A 227 16.26 -14.29 -7.70
N VAL A 228 14.98 -13.90 -7.73
CA VAL A 228 14.49 -12.70 -8.44
C VAL A 228 15.24 -11.44 -8.02
N HIS A 229 15.51 -11.30 -6.72
CA HIS A 229 16.14 -10.10 -6.16
C HIS A 229 17.67 -10.19 -6.04
N ASN A 230 18.26 -11.33 -6.41
CA ASN A 230 19.65 -11.64 -6.13
C ASN A 230 20.03 -11.33 -4.66
N ALA A 231 19.21 -11.81 -3.73
CA ALA A 231 19.30 -11.50 -2.30
C ALA A 231 18.98 -12.75 -1.47
N THR A 232 19.50 -12.82 -0.26
CA THR A 232 19.00 -13.79 0.73
C THR A 232 17.80 -13.19 1.44
N ILE A 233 16.63 -13.82 1.34
CA ILE A 233 15.39 -13.36 1.94
C ILE A 233 14.90 -14.41 2.93
N LYS A 234 14.76 -14.03 4.19
CA LYS A 234 14.25 -14.90 5.26
C LYS A 234 13.11 -14.23 6.01
N ARG A 235 12.25 -15.05 6.60
CA ARG A 235 11.27 -14.63 7.60
C ARG A 235 11.64 -15.29 8.91
N VAL A 236 11.94 -14.50 9.94
CA VAL A 236 12.36 -15.01 11.24
C VAL A 236 11.43 -14.49 12.34
N SER A 237 11.37 -15.21 13.46
CA SER A 237 10.46 -14.93 14.56
C SER A 237 10.98 -15.47 15.88
N ASP A 238 10.61 -14.80 16.96
CA ASP A 238 10.77 -15.24 18.35
C ASP A 238 9.73 -16.30 18.77
N LYS A 239 8.65 -16.44 18.00
CA LYS A 239 7.60 -17.48 18.14
C LYS A 239 7.38 -18.18 16.78
N PRO A 240 8.36 -18.97 16.30
CA PRO A 240 8.28 -19.61 15.00
C PRO A 240 7.20 -20.70 14.92
N ARG A 241 6.69 -20.92 13.70
CA ARG A 241 5.85 -22.09 13.38
C ARG A 241 6.69 -23.24 12.85
N ASN A 242 7.53 -22.93 11.87
CA ASN A 242 8.63 -23.79 11.48
C ASN A 242 9.86 -23.38 12.32
N PRO A 243 10.46 -24.28 13.10
CA PRO A 243 11.70 -24.03 13.86
C PRO A 243 12.84 -23.38 13.06
N GLU A 244 12.92 -23.62 11.74
CA GLU A 244 13.94 -23.00 10.87
C GLU A 244 13.83 -21.47 10.79
N ASN A 245 12.68 -20.90 11.18
CA ASN A 245 12.47 -19.45 11.24
C ASN A 245 12.79 -18.86 12.62
N LEU A 246 13.51 -19.57 13.49
CA LEU A 246 13.89 -19.02 14.80
C LEU A 246 14.84 -17.83 14.61
N ALA A 247 14.46 -16.68 15.19
CA ALA A 247 15.28 -15.48 15.18
C ALA A 247 16.50 -15.61 16.08
N ASN A 248 17.65 -15.12 15.61
CA ASN A 248 18.86 -15.02 16.42
C ASN A 248 18.82 -13.85 17.42
N SER A 249 19.82 -13.73 18.29
CA SER A 249 19.86 -12.71 19.35
C SER A 249 19.73 -11.26 18.85
N LYS A 250 20.32 -10.92 17.69
CA LYS A 250 20.21 -9.57 17.10
C LYS A 250 18.81 -9.36 16.52
N GLU A 251 18.29 -10.35 15.80
CA GLU A 251 16.94 -10.31 15.23
C GLU A 251 15.86 -10.20 16.31
N ASN A 252 16.05 -10.87 17.46
CA ASN A 252 15.17 -10.74 18.63
C ASN A 252 15.18 -9.32 19.21
N ALA A 253 16.31 -8.61 19.16
CA ALA A 253 16.36 -7.20 19.57
C ALA A 253 15.55 -6.31 18.61
N TYR A 254 15.66 -6.52 17.30
CA TYR A 254 14.88 -5.79 16.31
C TYR A 254 13.38 -6.10 16.39
N ILE A 255 13.01 -7.37 16.64
CA ILE A 255 11.61 -7.75 16.89
C ILE A 255 11.04 -6.96 18.07
N ARG A 256 11.80 -6.74 19.15
CA ARG A 256 11.33 -5.95 20.31
C ARG A 256 11.06 -4.49 19.93
N ILE A 257 11.96 -3.84 19.19
CA ILE A 257 11.78 -2.46 18.70
C ILE A 257 10.48 -2.35 17.89
N PHE A 258 10.25 -3.27 16.95
CA PHE A 258 9.01 -3.23 16.16
C PHE A 258 7.75 -3.55 16.97
N LYS A 259 7.86 -4.34 18.05
CA LYS A 259 6.75 -4.59 18.97
C LYS A 259 6.38 -3.33 19.75
N GLU A 260 7.37 -2.53 20.15
CA GLU A 260 7.16 -1.24 20.82
C GLU A 260 6.42 -0.27 19.90
N ASP A 261 6.85 -0.12 18.63
CA ASP A 261 6.13 0.68 17.64
C ASP A 261 4.68 0.20 17.46
N ALA A 262 4.48 -1.12 17.32
CA ALA A 262 3.17 -1.71 17.11
C ALA A 262 2.23 -1.51 18.32
N ALA A 263 2.77 -1.56 19.55
CA ALA A 263 2.00 -1.36 20.78
C ALA A 263 1.38 0.04 20.87
N VAL A 264 2.02 1.05 20.27
CA VAL A 264 1.51 2.43 20.20
C VAL A 264 0.88 2.75 18.84
N ASN A 265 0.59 1.73 18.02
CA ASN A 265 0.03 1.86 16.68
C ASN A 265 0.80 2.85 15.78
N LYS A 266 2.14 2.79 15.85
CA LYS A 266 3.05 3.59 15.02
C LYS A 266 3.54 2.78 13.82
N GLU A 267 3.77 3.47 12.70
CA GLU A 267 4.43 2.86 11.53
C GLU A 267 5.92 2.66 11.83
N SER A 268 6.46 1.51 11.44
CA SER A 268 7.86 1.18 11.74
C SER A 268 8.77 1.59 10.61
N ASP A 269 9.91 2.19 10.95
CA ASP A 269 10.99 2.43 10.00
C ASP A 269 11.83 1.16 9.82
N PRO A 270 12.30 0.84 8.60
CA PRO A 270 13.19 -0.29 8.42
C PRO A 270 14.54 -0.11 9.10
N ILE A 271 15.10 -1.21 9.58
CA ILE A 271 16.45 -1.22 10.15
C ILE A 271 17.42 -1.68 9.07
N VAL A 272 18.43 -0.86 8.79
CA VAL A 272 19.49 -1.16 7.80
C VAL A 272 20.84 -1.21 8.51
N VAL A 273 21.56 -2.30 8.32
CA VAL A 273 22.92 -2.50 8.83
C VAL A 273 23.83 -2.77 7.64
N THR A 274 24.88 -1.98 7.48
CA THR A 274 25.84 -2.13 6.37
C THR A 274 27.16 -2.70 6.90
N SER A 275 27.77 -3.59 6.13
CA SER A 275 29.18 -3.99 6.23
C SER A 275 29.90 -3.58 4.95
N ASP A 276 31.17 -3.96 4.74
CA ASP A 276 31.93 -3.55 3.56
C ASP A 276 31.29 -4.01 2.25
N GLU A 277 30.86 -5.28 2.18
CA GLU A 277 30.32 -5.90 0.96
C GLU A 277 28.79 -6.03 0.95
N ASN A 278 28.17 -6.09 2.15
CA ASN A 278 26.79 -6.51 2.30
C ASN A 278 25.93 -5.48 3.03
N VAL A 279 24.64 -5.51 2.71
CA VAL A 279 23.60 -4.78 3.39
C VAL A 279 22.65 -5.79 4.01
N LYS A 280 22.34 -5.61 5.30
CA LYS A 280 21.27 -6.33 5.99
C LYS A 280 20.11 -5.38 6.25
N PHE A 281 18.91 -5.84 5.92
CA PHE A 281 17.67 -5.11 6.03
C PHE A 281 16.66 -5.90 6.86
N TYR A 282 15.96 -5.21 7.76
CA TYR A 282 14.92 -5.80 8.60
C TYR A 282 13.64 -4.96 8.61
N TYR A 283 12.50 -5.63 8.53
CA TYR A 283 11.19 -4.98 8.53
C TYR A 283 10.10 -5.87 9.13
N PRO A 284 9.14 -5.35 9.92
CA PRO A 284 8.20 -6.19 10.64
C PRO A 284 7.15 -6.85 9.76
N ILE A 285 6.71 -8.03 10.21
CA ILE A 285 5.54 -8.74 9.71
C ILE A 285 4.45 -8.57 10.75
N LYS A 286 3.56 -7.60 10.54
CA LYS A 286 2.42 -7.34 11.43
C LYS A 286 1.22 -8.22 11.08
N THR A 287 0.50 -8.69 12.09
CA THR A 287 -0.74 -9.46 11.94
C THR A 287 -1.93 -8.55 11.64
N ASN A 288 -2.88 -9.05 10.87
CA ASN A 288 -4.21 -8.47 10.70
C ASN A 288 -5.29 -9.54 10.93
N SER A 289 -6.57 -9.16 10.84
CA SER A 289 -7.72 -10.07 11.01
C SER A 289 -7.58 -11.41 10.28
N MET A 290 -7.05 -11.41 9.04
CA MET A 290 -6.93 -12.63 8.26
C MET A 290 -5.81 -13.56 8.78
N CYS A 291 -4.75 -13.00 9.37
CA CYS A 291 -3.68 -13.77 10.00
C CYS A 291 -4.20 -14.59 11.18
N LEU A 292 -5.21 -14.08 11.89
CA LEU A 292 -5.73 -14.68 13.12
C LEU A 292 -6.42 -16.02 12.91
N GLN A 293 -6.87 -16.30 11.68
CA GLN A 293 -7.43 -17.61 11.31
C GLN A 293 -6.45 -18.77 11.51
N CYS A 294 -5.14 -18.48 11.55
CA CYS A 294 -4.06 -19.45 11.74
C CYS A 294 -3.12 -19.10 12.90
N HIS A 295 -3.02 -17.82 13.28
CA HIS A 295 -2.10 -17.31 14.29
C HIS A 295 -2.79 -16.69 15.51
N GLY A 296 -4.12 -16.62 15.53
CA GLY A 296 -4.88 -16.01 16.62
C GLY A 296 -4.94 -16.88 17.87
N LYS A 297 -5.84 -16.54 18.79
CA LYS A 297 -6.08 -17.31 20.01
C LYS A 297 -6.68 -18.68 19.65
N PRO A 298 -6.08 -19.80 20.12
CA PRO A 298 -6.62 -21.14 19.90
C PRO A 298 -8.07 -21.24 20.37
N ALA A 299 -8.91 -21.95 19.60
CA ALA A 299 -10.33 -22.18 19.87
C ALA A 299 -11.23 -20.91 19.95
N LEU A 300 -10.67 -19.71 19.82
CA LEU A 300 -11.43 -18.45 19.66
C LEU A 300 -11.33 -17.93 18.23
N ASP A 301 -10.12 -17.65 17.76
CA ASP A 301 -9.86 -17.12 16.42
C ASP A 301 -9.55 -18.25 15.41
N ILE A 302 -8.87 -19.30 15.89
CA ILE A 302 -8.48 -20.46 15.08
C ILE A 302 -9.57 -21.54 15.20
N LYS A 303 -10.22 -21.86 14.08
CA LYS A 303 -11.24 -22.92 14.02
C LYS A 303 -10.67 -24.27 14.49
N PRO A 304 -11.45 -25.12 15.20
CA PRO A 304 -10.97 -26.40 15.75
C PRO A 304 -10.28 -27.30 14.72
N LEU A 305 -10.87 -27.47 13.53
CA LEU A 305 -10.27 -28.29 12.46
C LEU A 305 -8.93 -27.72 11.96
N THR A 306 -8.82 -26.39 11.86
CA THR A 306 -7.57 -25.73 11.48
C THR A 306 -6.51 -25.93 12.57
N LEU A 307 -6.89 -25.75 13.84
CA LEU A 307 -5.99 -25.94 14.98
C LEU A 307 -5.47 -27.39 15.06
N ALA A 308 -6.34 -28.38 14.90
CA ALA A 308 -5.95 -29.79 14.86
C ALA A 308 -4.94 -30.07 13.72
N GLN A 309 -5.17 -29.49 12.54
CA GLN A 309 -4.24 -29.63 11.41
C GLN A 309 -2.91 -28.89 11.65
N ILE A 310 -2.93 -27.73 12.30
CA ILE A 310 -1.71 -27.02 12.70
C ILE A 310 -0.88 -27.92 13.61
N ASN A 311 -1.47 -28.46 14.67
CA ASN A 311 -0.77 -29.32 15.63
C ASN A 311 -0.21 -30.58 14.96
N LYS A 312 -0.92 -31.14 13.97
CA LYS A 312 -0.45 -32.28 13.19
C LYS A 312 0.75 -31.95 12.30
N LEU A 313 0.74 -30.81 11.62
CA LEU A 313 1.81 -30.41 10.69
C LEU A 313 3.01 -29.78 11.41
N TYR A 314 2.76 -29.18 12.58
CA TYR A 314 3.72 -28.42 13.36
C TYR A 314 3.59 -28.76 14.85
N PRO A 315 4.12 -29.91 15.31
CA PRO A 315 4.00 -30.32 16.70
C PRO A 315 4.63 -29.34 17.70
N ASN A 316 5.63 -28.58 17.25
CA ASN A 316 6.35 -27.57 18.04
C ASN A 316 5.95 -26.13 17.68
N ASP A 317 4.72 -25.91 17.18
CA ASP A 317 4.27 -24.58 16.79
C ASP A 317 4.19 -23.62 17.98
N LEU A 318 4.90 -22.49 17.89
CA LEU A 318 4.79 -21.40 18.87
C LEU A 318 3.94 -20.23 18.34
N ALA A 319 3.49 -20.30 17.10
CA ALA A 319 2.94 -19.17 16.36
C ALA A 319 1.44 -18.94 16.54
N THR A 320 0.94 -19.06 17.77
CA THR A 320 -0.47 -18.82 18.12
C THR A 320 -0.61 -17.77 19.21
N GLY A 321 -1.84 -17.32 19.46
CA GLY A 321 -2.17 -16.35 20.50
C GLY A 321 -2.00 -14.89 20.10
N TYR A 322 -1.87 -14.59 18.80
CA TYR A 322 -1.75 -13.22 18.33
C TYR A 322 -3.10 -12.48 18.27
N SER A 323 -3.05 -11.16 18.29
CA SER A 323 -4.15 -10.23 18.00
C SER A 323 -3.84 -9.40 16.75
N GLU A 324 -4.75 -8.53 16.31
CA GLU A 324 -4.46 -7.55 15.24
C GLU A 324 -3.31 -6.62 15.64
N ASN A 325 -2.54 -6.13 14.66
CA ASN A 325 -1.42 -5.21 14.82
C ASN A 325 -0.30 -5.69 15.76
N GLN A 326 -0.04 -6.99 15.80
CA GLN A 326 1.08 -7.55 16.55
C GLN A 326 2.21 -8.00 15.62
N VAL A 327 3.45 -7.89 16.08
CA VAL A 327 4.61 -8.37 15.31
C VAL A 327 4.69 -9.89 15.39
N ARG A 328 4.38 -10.56 14.27
CA ARG A 328 4.52 -12.01 14.10
C ARG A 328 5.98 -12.40 13.93
N GLY A 329 6.81 -11.52 13.38
CA GLY A 329 8.21 -11.75 13.08
C GLY A 329 8.75 -10.61 12.22
N ILE A 330 9.90 -10.83 11.60
CA ILE A 330 10.53 -9.83 10.71
C ILE A 330 11.00 -10.49 9.41
N TRP A 331 11.04 -9.68 8.37
CA TRP A 331 11.89 -9.93 7.22
C TRP A 331 13.36 -9.75 7.64
N SER A 332 14.22 -10.67 7.22
CA SER A 332 15.67 -10.62 7.40
C SER A 332 16.26 -10.81 6.01
N ILE A 333 16.74 -9.72 5.41
CA ILE A 333 17.16 -9.67 4.02
C ILE A 333 18.62 -9.26 3.94
N THR A 334 19.43 -9.99 3.18
CA THR A 334 20.83 -9.65 2.91
C THR A 334 21.05 -9.53 1.42
N PHE A 335 21.71 -8.46 0.97
CA PHE A 335 22.06 -8.24 -0.43
C PHE A 335 23.38 -7.47 -0.55
N ASN A 336 24.06 -7.64 -1.69
CA ASN A 336 25.29 -6.91 -1.98
C ASN A 336 24.99 -5.43 -2.26
N LYS A 337 25.93 -4.56 -1.87
CA LYS A 337 25.85 -3.11 -2.10
C LYS A 337 25.60 -2.76 -3.56
#